data_AF-A0A7V2VJG7-F1
#
_entry.id   AF-A0A7V2VJG7-F1
#
_cell.length_a   1.000
_cell.length_b   1.000
_cell.length_c   1.000
_cell.angle_alpha   90.00
_cell.angle_beta   90.00
_cell.angle_gamma   90.00
#
_symmetry.space_group_name_H-M   'P 1'
#
loop_
_entity.id
_entity.type
_entity.pdbx_description
1 polymer ?
#
loop_
_entity_poly.entity_id
_entity_poly.type
_entity_poly.pdbx_seq_one_letter_code
_entity_poly.pdbx_strand_id
1 'polypeptide(L)'
;MVPMTWEAADLRIEGYVSRPTLGRRDRKGQFFFVNGRPVRSGLLAVMLERPYAGRLPPERRPVAVVHIRLDPRLVDVNVHPRKAEVRLSQERSVYGALTRAVEEALSPYPRQEEEYPALVWPFAGVEAGVVREERAEYLAVRLEPMGQLNNAYIVARGPEGLVVVDQHAAHEQVLFERLLSGGPAHPLNPPVRVELTPREAERLDPFVSMLADLGMEVEPFGRFSYLIRTLPSPLTTSDPRELLEAILGELPGCRRLEPEAARERLAMKMACTAAVKAGDILSAEEMQALLDDLTAAWSPATCPHGRPAFVLLTVEELERRFMRR
;
A
#
# COMPACT_ATOMS: atom_id res chain seq x y z
N MET A 1 3.50 20.56 26.66
CA MET A 1 4.08 19.64 25.66
C MET A 1 5.18 18.83 26.33
N VAL A 2 5.50 17.66 25.82
CA VAL A 2 6.51 16.72 26.29
C VAL A 2 7.50 16.53 25.14
N PRO A 3 8.82 16.67 25.36
CA PRO A 3 9.79 16.42 24.31
C PRO A 3 9.86 14.92 24.01
N MET A 4 10.05 14.58 22.74
CA MET A 4 10.36 13.21 22.31
C MET A 4 11.61 13.23 21.42
N THR A 5 12.44 12.21 21.57
CA THR A 5 13.63 12.01 20.76
C THR A 5 13.84 10.53 20.54
N TRP A 6 14.33 10.18 19.36
CA TRP A 6 14.75 8.82 19.02
C TRP A 6 15.82 8.91 17.94
N GLU A 7 16.89 8.13 18.08
CA GLU A 7 18.04 8.21 17.19
C GLU A 7 18.56 6.81 16.87
N ALA A 8 18.73 6.55 15.57
CA ALA A 8 19.43 5.40 15.02
C ALA A 8 20.41 5.87 13.93
N ALA A 9 21.12 4.93 13.31
CA ALA A 9 22.21 5.22 12.38
C ALA A 9 21.80 6.10 11.18
N ASP A 10 20.57 5.95 10.67
CA ASP A 10 20.06 6.60 9.45
C ASP A 10 18.71 7.32 9.63
N LEU A 11 18.14 7.28 10.84
CA LEU A 11 16.85 7.87 11.18
C LEU A 11 16.94 8.57 12.53
N ARG A 12 16.52 9.83 12.56
CA ARG A 12 16.36 10.61 13.78
C ARG A 12 14.97 11.21 13.83
N ILE A 13 14.28 11.02 14.95
CA ILE A 13 12.97 11.61 15.22
C ILE A 13 13.13 12.52 16.42
N GLU A 14 12.73 13.78 16.28
CA GLU A 14 12.74 14.75 17.36
C GLU A 14 11.48 15.60 17.31
N GLY A 15 10.99 16.05 18.45
CA GLY A 15 9.80 16.90 18.46
C GLY A 15 9.15 17.03 19.81
N TYR A 16 7.90 17.47 19.77
CA TYR A 16 7.07 17.69 20.94
C TYR A 16 5.71 17.07 20.74
N VAL A 17 5.20 16.43 21.78
CA VAL A 17 3.86 15.88 21.83
C VAL A 17 3.09 16.45 23.02
N SER A 18 1.76 16.42 22.98
CA SER A 18 0.96 16.99 24.07
C SER A 18 1.05 16.14 25.33
N ARG A 19 0.71 16.74 26.48
CA ARG A 19 0.46 15.90 27.66
C ARG A 19 -0.85 15.13 27.44
N PRO A 20 -1.06 13.96 28.03
CA PRO A 20 -2.32 13.23 27.90
C PRO A 20 -3.56 13.95 28.48
N THR A 21 -3.37 15.10 29.14
CA THR A 21 -4.44 16.03 29.54
C THR A 21 -4.86 17.01 28.44
N LEU A 22 -4.11 17.08 27.33
CA LEU A 22 -4.28 18.04 26.26
C LEU A 22 -4.44 17.31 24.92
N GLY A 23 -5.65 17.33 24.38
CA GLY A 23 -5.94 16.81 23.04
C GLY A 23 -6.98 17.65 22.31
N ARG A 24 -7.06 17.53 20.99
CA ARG A 24 -8.05 18.19 20.13
C ARG A 24 -9.08 17.18 19.66
N ARG A 25 -10.21 17.66 19.14
CA ARG A 25 -11.22 16.78 18.50
C ARG A 25 -10.79 16.29 17.12
N ASP A 26 -9.75 16.91 16.53
CA ASP A 26 -9.28 16.64 15.18
C ASP A 26 -7.75 16.49 15.11
N ARG A 27 -7.25 15.96 13.99
CA ARG A 27 -5.81 15.81 13.70
C ARG A 27 -5.13 17.11 13.25
N LYS A 28 -5.83 18.25 13.25
CA LYS A 28 -5.28 19.54 12.76
C LYS A 28 -4.13 20.09 13.61
N GLY A 29 -3.94 19.55 14.81
CA GLY A 29 -2.82 19.87 15.69
C GLY A 29 -1.58 18.99 15.49
N GLN A 30 -1.56 18.11 14.48
CA GLN A 30 -0.44 17.22 14.21
C GLN A 30 0.33 17.71 12.99
N PHE A 31 1.59 18.07 13.20
CA PHE A 31 2.48 18.58 12.17
C PHE A 31 3.68 17.65 12.02
N PHE A 32 3.88 17.13 10.82
CA PHE A 32 4.98 16.24 10.49
C PHE A 32 5.90 16.93 9.50
N PHE A 33 7.21 16.82 9.72
CA PHE A 33 8.25 17.35 8.86
C PHE A 33 9.24 16.24 8.53
N VAL A 34 9.52 16.00 7.25
CA VAL A 34 10.56 15.08 6.81
C VAL A 34 11.67 15.89 6.16
N ASN A 35 12.90 15.79 6.67
CA ASN A 35 14.05 16.55 6.20
C ASN A 35 13.75 18.06 6.04
N GLY A 36 12.99 18.62 6.99
CA GLY A 36 12.60 20.03 7.01
C GLY A 36 11.38 20.40 6.15
N ARG A 37 10.80 19.46 5.39
CA ARG A 37 9.60 19.72 4.56
C ARG A 37 8.33 19.25 5.28
N PRO A 38 7.25 20.05 5.30
CA PRO A 38 5.98 19.62 5.89
C PRO A 38 5.37 18.49 5.04
N VAL A 39 4.89 17.44 5.71
CA VAL A 39 4.27 16.26 5.07
C VAL A 39 2.90 15.99 5.68
N ARG A 40 1.98 15.47 4.85
CA ARG A 40 0.71 14.92 5.31
C ARG A 40 0.72 13.41 5.12
N SER A 41 0.59 12.66 6.21
CA SER A 41 0.47 11.20 6.20
C SER A 41 -0.52 10.76 7.27
N GLY A 42 -1.54 10.02 6.87
CA GLY A 42 -2.51 9.42 7.79
C GLY A 42 -1.89 8.35 8.68
N LEU A 43 -0.90 7.61 8.17
CA LEU A 43 -0.20 6.58 8.93
C LEU A 43 0.69 7.18 10.03
N LEU A 44 1.41 8.27 9.76
CA LEU A 44 2.15 9.00 10.81
C LEU A 44 1.23 9.50 11.93
N ALA A 45 0.04 9.97 11.58
CA ALA A 45 -0.97 10.39 12.55
C ALA A 45 -1.46 9.23 13.43
N VAL A 46 -1.76 8.07 12.84
CA VAL A 46 -2.17 6.87 13.58
C VAL A 46 -1.06 6.37 14.50
N MET A 47 0.19 6.36 14.03
CA MET A 47 1.34 5.87 14.80
C MET A 47 1.70 6.80 15.96
N LEU A 48 1.54 8.11 15.77
CA LEU A 48 1.63 9.11 16.85
C LEU A 48 0.52 8.92 17.91
N GLU A 49 -0.69 8.55 17.49
CA GLU A 49 -1.85 8.40 18.37
C GLU A 49 -1.79 7.14 19.25
N ARG A 50 -1.17 6.06 18.77
CA ARG A 50 -1.18 4.75 19.43
C ARG A 50 -0.67 4.78 20.88
N PRO A 51 0.45 5.46 21.22
CA PRO A 51 0.90 5.61 22.61
C PRO A 51 -0.04 6.42 23.51
N TYR A 52 -1.00 7.15 22.97
CA TYR A 52 -1.98 7.87 23.79
C TYR A 52 -3.16 7.00 24.23
N ALA A 53 -3.27 5.77 23.72
CA ALA A 53 -4.31 4.83 24.14
C ALA A 53 -4.25 4.59 25.66
N GLY A 54 -5.39 4.75 26.34
CA GLY A 54 -5.50 4.65 27.81
C GLY A 54 -4.87 5.82 28.57
N ARG A 55 -4.35 6.84 27.88
CA ARG A 55 -3.79 8.07 28.47
C ARG A 55 -4.59 9.32 28.08
N LEU A 56 -5.14 9.33 26.86
CA LEU A 56 -5.97 10.41 26.31
C LEU A 56 -7.37 9.85 25.99
N PRO A 57 -8.44 10.63 26.21
CA PRO A 57 -9.79 10.18 25.88
C PRO A 57 -9.92 9.78 24.39
N PRO A 58 -10.67 8.72 24.05
CA PRO A 58 -10.79 8.20 22.68
C PRO A 58 -11.29 9.22 21.64
N GLU A 59 -12.04 10.22 22.08
CA GLU A 59 -12.59 11.33 21.27
C GLU A 59 -11.55 12.43 20.97
N ARG A 60 -10.34 12.29 21.53
CA ARG A 60 -9.30 13.31 21.45
C ARG A 60 -8.07 12.78 20.72
N ARG A 61 -7.38 13.71 20.09
CA ARG A 61 -6.17 13.50 19.30
C ARG A 61 -5.05 14.35 19.88
N PRO A 62 -3.84 13.81 20.03
CA PRO A 62 -2.72 14.55 20.58
C PRO A 62 -2.32 15.69 19.64
N VAL A 63 -1.79 16.77 20.23
CA VAL A 63 -1.13 17.83 19.47
C VAL A 63 0.34 17.47 19.39
N ALA A 64 0.92 17.52 18.19
CA ALA A 64 2.32 17.15 18.01
C ALA A 64 2.99 17.95 16.91
N VAL A 65 4.28 18.19 17.10
CA VAL A 65 5.20 18.67 16.08
C VAL A 65 6.34 17.66 16.01
N VAL A 66 6.46 16.98 14.89
CA VAL A 66 7.37 15.84 14.69
C VAL A 66 8.32 16.14 13.54
N HIS A 67 9.61 16.14 13.81
CA HIS A 67 10.66 16.24 12.81
C HIS A 67 11.32 14.89 12.63
N ILE A 68 11.29 14.40 11.40
CA ILE A 68 11.87 13.15 10.95
C ILE A 68 13.04 13.52 10.05
N ARG A 69 14.26 13.16 10.46
CA ARG A 69 15.48 13.31 9.65
C ARG A 69 15.92 11.94 9.20
N LEU A 70 16.10 11.80 7.89
CA LEU A 70 16.54 10.59 7.22
C LEU A 70 17.76 10.96 6.35
N ASP A 71 18.71 10.05 6.14
CA ASP A 71 19.78 10.29 5.16
C ASP A 71 19.15 10.62 3.78
N PRO A 72 19.49 11.76 3.15
CA PRO A 72 18.93 12.17 1.85
C PRO A 72 19.08 11.14 0.73
N ARG A 73 20.01 10.18 0.85
CA ARG A 73 20.17 9.07 -0.09
C ARG A 73 19.05 8.03 0.00
N LEU A 74 18.21 8.09 1.03
CA LEU A 74 17.07 7.21 1.33
C LEU A 74 15.73 7.96 1.28
N VAL A 75 15.70 9.15 0.69
CA VAL A 75 14.47 9.95 0.51
C VAL A 75 14.35 10.30 -0.97
N ASP A 76 13.40 9.69 -1.67
CA ASP A 76 13.13 10.03 -3.07
C ASP A 76 12.40 11.37 -3.13
N VAL A 77 13.16 12.42 -3.45
CA VAL A 77 12.69 13.79 -3.53
C VAL A 77 12.17 14.07 -4.94
N ASN A 78 11.06 13.45 -5.32
CA ASN A 78 10.38 13.85 -6.56
C ASN A 78 8.90 14.15 -6.36
N VAL A 79 8.61 15.35 -5.84
CA VAL A 79 7.32 16.01 -6.08
C VAL A 79 7.52 17.52 -6.26
N HIS A 80 7.02 18.03 -7.39
CA HIS A 80 7.00 19.41 -7.88
C HIS A 80 6.84 20.49 -6.77
N PRO A 81 7.40 21.71 -6.91
CA PRO A 81 7.44 22.78 -5.88
C PRO A 81 6.12 23.26 -5.25
N ARG A 82 4.97 22.65 -5.55
CA ARG A 82 3.63 23.03 -5.05
C ARG A 82 2.87 21.90 -4.33
N LYS A 83 3.46 20.72 -4.13
CA LYS A 83 2.80 19.56 -3.48
C LYS A 83 3.52 19.13 -2.19
N ALA A 84 2.74 18.95 -1.13
CA ALA A 84 3.17 18.63 0.24
C ALA A 84 3.07 17.12 0.55
N GLU A 85 3.66 16.29 -0.30
CA GLU A 85 3.70 14.83 -0.13
C GLU A 85 5.12 14.33 -0.38
N VAL A 86 5.68 13.59 0.58
CA VAL A 86 7.00 12.96 0.52
C VAL A 86 6.78 11.46 0.65
N ARG A 87 7.23 10.69 -0.33
CA ARG A 87 7.26 9.22 -0.27
C ARG A 87 8.53 8.79 0.48
N LEU A 88 8.40 7.95 1.51
CA LEU A 88 9.54 7.49 2.31
C LEU A 88 9.92 6.08 1.85
N SER A 89 11.21 5.79 1.65
CA SER A 89 11.63 4.44 1.24
C SER A 89 11.68 3.44 2.42
N GLN A 90 11.49 3.90 3.66
CA GLN A 90 11.49 3.10 4.89
C GLN A 90 10.28 3.42 5.79
N GLU A 91 9.07 3.46 5.23
CA GLU A 91 7.85 3.86 5.95
C GLU A 91 7.64 3.10 7.29
N ARG A 92 7.85 1.77 7.28
CA ARG A 92 7.67 0.93 8.48
C ARG A 92 8.64 1.26 9.62
N SER A 93 9.91 1.50 9.31
CA SER A 93 10.94 1.86 10.31
C SER A 93 10.65 3.21 10.95
N VAL A 94 10.20 4.17 10.13
CA VAL A 94 9.79 5.51 10.60
C VAL A 94 8.58 5.43 11.52
N TYR A 95 7.57 4.62 11.16
CA TYR A 95 6.36 4.41 11.98
C TYR A 95 6.67 3.76 13.33
N GLY A 96 7.51 2.72 13.33
CA GLY A 96 7.95 2.04 14.55
C GLY A 96 8.77 2.96 15.46
N ALA A 97 9.72 3.70 14.89
CA ALA A 97 10.53 4.66 15.64
C ALA A 97 9.68 5.79 16.23
N LEU A 98 8.73 6.34 15.48
CA LEU A 98 7.81 7.37 15.96
C LEU A 98 7.00 6.87 17.15
N THR A 99 6.41 5.68 17.04
CA THR A 99 5.62 5.07 18.12
C THR A 99 6.46 4.92 19.39
N ARG A 100 7.70 4.43 19.27
CA ARG A 100 8.62 4.27 20.40
C ARG A 100 9.01 5.59 21.04
N ALA A 101 9.37 6.59 20.24
CA ALA A 101 9.73 7.93 20.72
C ALA A 101 8.62 8.55 21.57
N VAL A 102 7.36 8.37 21.14
CA VAL A 102 6.19 8.90 21.83
C VAL A 102 5.88 8.08 23.08
N GLU A 103 5.97 6.74 23.05
CA GLU A 103 5.75 5.90 24.24
C GLU A 103 6.76 6.23 25.35
N GLU A 104 8.04 6.41 24.99
CA GLU A 104 9.09 6.82 25.92
C GLU A 104 8.81 8.21 26.52
N ALA A 105 8.44 9.18 25.69
CA ALA A 105 8.04 10.51 26.15
C ALA A 105 6.83 10.48 27.10
N LEU A 106 5.90 9.55 26.87
CA LEU A 106 4.70 9.39 27.70
C LEU A 106 4.92 8.49 28.92
N SER A 107 6.09 7.89 29.12
CA SER A 107 6.40 7.03 30.27
C SER A 107 6.09 7.64 31.65
N PRO A 108 6.22 8.97 31.90
CA PRO A 108 5.84 9.58 33.18
C PRO A 108 4.33 9.72 33.39
N TYR A 109 3.52 9.43 32.37
CA TYR A 109 2.06 9.51 32.42
C TYR A 109 1.48 8.09 32.39
N PRO A 110 1.16 7.51 33.56
CA PRO A 110 0.60 6.16 33.62
C PRO A 110 -0.75 6.11 32.90
N ARG A 111 -1.06 4.96 32.32
CA ARG A 111 -2.37 4.70 31.73
C ARG A 111 -3.41 4.73 32.86
N GLN A 112 -4.56 5.34 32.63
CA GLN A 112 -5.65 5.32 33.60
C GLN A 112 -6.29 3.93 33.58
N GLU A 113 -6.30 3.25 34.72
CA GLU A 113 -7.03 1.99 34.97
C GLU A 113 -8.54 2.28 35.04
N GLU A 114 -9.14 2.60 33.90
CA GLU A 114 -10.52 2.18 33.66
C GLU A 114 -10.40 0.84 32.91
N GLU A 115 -11.24 -0.15 33.25
CA GLU A 115 -11.32 -1.44 32.56
C GLU A 115 -11.79 -1.24 31.12
N TYR A 116 -10.90 -0.75 30.28
CA TYR A 116 -10.97 -0.96 28.85
C TYR A 116 -10.59 -2.42 28.62
N PRO A 117 -11.34 -3.18 27.82
CA PRO A 117 -10.95 -4.54 27.49
C PRO A 117 -9.52 -4.48 26.98
N ALA A 118 -8.64 -5.28 27.60
CA ALA A 118 -7.27 -5.40 27.13
C ALA A 118 -7.36 -5.69 25.64
N LEU A 119 -6.81 -4.80 24.82
CA LEU A 119 -6.55 -5.09 23.42
C LEU A 119 -5.58 -6.28 23.44
N VAL A 120 -6.14 -7.49 23.32
CA VAL A 120 -5.37 -8.71 23.08
C VAL A 120 -4.82 -8.54 21.69
N TRP A 121 -3.57 -8.10 21.64
CA TRP A 121 -2.80 -8.05 20.43
C TRP A 121 -2.46 -9.49 20.03
N PRO A 122 -2.83 -9.97 18.82
CA PRO A 122 -2.68 -11.39 18.43
C PRO A 122 -1.21 -11.83 18.26
N PHE A 123 -0.25 -10.94 18.50
CA PHE A 123 1.18 -11.14 18.27
C PHE A 123 2.05 -10.91 19.51
N ALA A 124 1.50 -11.09 20.73
CA ALA A 124 2.29 -11.06 21.96
C ALA A 124 3.26 -12.26 22.00
N GLY A 125 4.38 -12.14 21.27
CA GLY A 125 5.38 -13.19 21.05
C GLY A 125 6.20 -13.07 19.76
N VAL A 126 6.02 -12.03 18.94
CA VAL A 126 6.76 -11.90 17.67
C VAL A 126 8.20 -11.43 17.91
N GLU A 127 9.15 -12.36 17.79
CA GLU A 127 10.56 -12.06 17.50
C GLU A 127 10.67 -11.26 16.19
N ALA A 128 11.74 -10.49 15.99
CA ALA A 128 11.98 -9.69 14.78
C ALA A 128 12.03 -10.58 13.51
N GLY A 129 10.86 -10.90 12.98
CA GLY A 129 10.61 -11.65 11.76
C GLY A 129 9.82 -10.79 10.78
N VAL A 130 9.85 -11.19 9.51
CA VAL A 130 9.17 -10.52 8.41
C VAL A 130 7.67 -10.39 8.72
N VAL A 131 7.24 -9.17 9.04
CA VAL A 131 5.85 -8.87 9.40
C VAL A 131 5.02 -8.74 8.11
N ARG A 132 4.22 -9.76 7.82
CA ARG A 132 3.03 -9.66 6.94
C ARG A 132 1.89 -9.08 7.78
N GLU A 133 1.26 -8.03 7.28
CA GLU A 133 0.24 -7.27 8.01
C GLU A 133 -1.16 -7.84 7.73
N GLU A 134 -2.07 -7.71 8.71
CA GLU A 134 -3.44 -8.23 8.65
C GLU A 134 -4.41 -7.26 7.94
N ARG A 135 -5.47 -7.84 7.38
CA ARG A 135 -6.49 -7.27 6.49
C ARG A 135 -7.17 -6.01 7.05
N ALA A 136 -7.37 -5.00 6.21
CA ALA A 136 -8.07 -3.76 6.55
C ALA A 136 -9.58 -3.97 6.86
N GLU A 137 -10.00 -3.86 8.13
CA GLU A 137 -11.39 -4.12 8.57
C GLU A 137 -12.45 -3.10 8.07
N TYR A 138 -12.06 -1.91 7.62
CA TYR A 138 -12.98 -0.84 7.19
C TYR A 138 -13.71 -1.12 5.85
N LEU A 139 -13.35 -2.21 5.17
CA LEU A 139 -14.00 -2.66 3.93
C LEU A 139 -14.56 -4.07 4.00
N ALA A 140 -14.62 -4.70 5.18
CA ALA A 140 -15.28 -6.00 5.35
C ALA A 140 -16.81 -5.96 5.08
N VAL A 141 -17.33 -4.83 4.60
CA VAL A 141 -18.73 -4.61 4.28
C VAL A 141 -18.92 -4.64 2.76
N ARG A 142 -19.91 -5.41 2.33
CA ARG A 142 -20.26 -5.62 0.92
C ARG A 142 -20.56 -4.28 0.23
N LEU A 143 -19.87 -4.02 -0.88
CA LEU A 143 -20.15 -2.90 -1.77
C LEU A 143 -21.11 -3.38 -2.87
N GLU A 144 -22.14 -2.59 -3.16
CA GLU A 144 -23.11 -2.91 -4.22
C GLU A 144 -22.88 -1.99 -5.42
N PRO A 145 -22.52 -2.50 -6.61
CA PRO A 145 -22.30 -1.67 -7.79
C PRO A 145 -23.64 -1.05 -8.25
N MET A 146 -23.63 0.26 -8.42
CA MET A 146 -24.77 1.03 -8.95
C MET A 146 -24.62 1.31 -10.44
N GLY A 147 -23.38 1.34 -10.94
CA GLY A 147 -23.08 1.54 -12.36
C GLY A 147 -21.64 2.01 -12.58
N GLN A 148 -21.32 2.22 -13.86
CA GLN A 148 -20.01 2.69 -14.29
C GLN A 148 -20.11 4.13 -14.82
N LEU A 149 -19.14 4.97 -14.49
CA LEU A 149 -19.02 6.35 -14.97
C LEU A 149 -17.80 6.48 -15.88
N ASN A 150 -18.01 6.99 -17.10
CA ASN A 150 -16.98 7.22 -18.12
C ASN A 150 -16.08 6.01 -18.42
N ASN A 151 -16.60 4.79 -18.27
CA ASN A 151 -15.84 3.53 -18.41
C ASN A 151 -14.52 3.50 -17.62
N ALA A 152 -14.46 4.23 -16.50
CA ALA A 152 -13.24 4.40 -15.71
C ALA A 152 -13.50 4.28 -14.21
N TYR A 153 -14.70 4.63 -13.76
CA TYR A 153 -15.07 4.59 -12.34
C TYR A 153 -16.26 3.68 -12.11
N ILE A 154 -16.16 2.83 -11.10
CA ILE A 154 -17.31 2.09 -10.56
C ILE A 154 -17.92 2.94 -9.46
N VAL A 155 -19.22 3.21 -9.56
CA VAL A 155 -20.00 3.85 -8.51
C VAL A 155 -20.71 2.75 -7.74
N ALA A 156 -20.44 2.66 -6.45
CA ALA A 156 -21.00 1.64 -5.57
C ALA A 156 -21.66 2.26 -4.34
N ARG A 157 -22.64 1.56 -3.79
CA ARG A 157 -23.23 1.84 -2.49
C ARG A 157 -22.44 1.11 -1.42
N GLY A 158 -21.94 1.85 -0.45
CA GLY A 158 -21.39 1.32 0.80
C GLY A 158 -22.33 1.61 1.97
N PRO A 159 -22.02 1.10 3.17
CA PRO A 159 -22.84 1.31 4.37
C PRO A 159 -22.93 2.78 4.80
N GLU A 160 -21.87 3.56 4.57
CA GLU A 160 -21.76 4.96 5.04
C GLU A 160 -22.10 6.00 3.96
N GLY A 161 -22.31 5.56 2.71
CA GLY A 161 -22.57 6.46 1.59
C GLY A 161 -22.15 5.89 0.24
N LEU A 162 -21.80 6.80 -0.67
CA LEU A 162 -21.41 6.46 -2.04
C LEU A 162 -19.90 6.21 -2.10
N VAL A 163 -19.48 5.10 -2.68
CA VAL A 163 -18.09 4.78 -2.94
C VAL A 163 -17.82 4.91 -4.44
N VAL A 164 -16.82 5.71 -4.81
CA VAL A 164 -16.36 5.85 -6.19
C VAL A 164 -15.00 5.18 -6.30
N VAL A 165 -14.93 4.11 -7.06
CA VAL A 165 -13.74 3.27 -7.23
C VAL A 165 -13.13 3.54 -8.61
N ASP A 166 -11.84 3.85 -8.66
CA ASP A 166 -11.08 3.87 -9.92
C ASP A 166 -10.84 2.42 -10.35
N GLN A 167 -11.47 1.99 -11.44
CA GLN A 167 -11.47 0.58 -11.84
C GLN A 167 -10.05 0.07 -12.13
N HIS A 168 -9.19 0.93 -12.69
CA HIS A 168 -7.84 0.58 -13.05
C HIS A 168 -6.98 0.46 -11.80
N ALA A 169 -7.00 1.47 -10.93
CA ALA A 169 -6.22 1.46 -9.69
C ALA A 169 -6.66 0.33 -8.73
N ALA A 170 -7.95 0.05 -8.65
CA ALA A 170 -8.48 -1.07 -7.87
C ALA A 170 -8.03 -2.42 -8.42
N HIS A 171 -8.13 -2.62 -9.74
CA HIS A 171 -7.73 -3.88 -10.35
C HIS A 171 -6.21 -4.10 -10.28
N GLU A 172 -5.41 -3.05 -10.49
CA GLU A 172 -3.96 -3.10 -10.24
C GLU A 172 -3.65 -3.59 -8.82
N GLN A 173 -4.35 -3.07 -7.81
CA GLN A 173 -4.12 -3.46 -6.40
C GLN A 173 -4.46 -4.93 -6.14
N VAL A 174 -5.62 -5.38 -6.63
CA VAL A 174 -6.07 -6.77 -6.50
C VAL A 174 -5.08 -7.73 -7.16
N LEU A 175 -4.65 -7.44 -8.39
CA LEU A 175 -3.70 -8.28 -9.12
C LEU A 175 -2.35 -8.32 -8.41
N PHE A 176 -1.84 -7.16 -7.98
CA PHE A 176 -0.57 -7.06 -7.28
C PHE A 176 -0.53 -7.89 -6.00
N GLU A 177 -1.55 -7.78 -5.15
CA GLU A 177 -1.58 -8.54 -3.91
C GLU A 177 -1.74 -10.05 -4.14
N ARG A 178 -2.52 -10.45 -5.14
CA ARG A 178 -2.64 -11.86 -5.54
C ARG A 178 -1.31 -12.43 -6.02
N LEU A 179 -0.55 -11.65 -6.80
CA LEU A 179 0.79 -12.04 -7.25
C LEU A 179 1.76 -12.21 -6.06
N LEU A 180 1.74 -11.27 -5.10
CA LEU A 180 2.64 -11.34 -3.94
C LEU A 180 2.29 -12.44 -2.94
N SER A 181 0.99 -12.70 -2.76
CA SER A 181 0.48 -13.78 -1.90
C SER A 181 0.84 -15.15 -2.43
N GLY A 182 1.10 -15.26 -3.73
CA GLY A 182 1.31 -16.51 -4.43
C GLY A 182 -0.02 -17.21 -4.73
N GLY A 183 0.03 -18.17 -5.63
CA GLY A 183 -1.16 -18.90 -6.07
C GLY A 183 -0.83 -19.95 -7.11
N PRO A 184 -1.83 -20.72 -7.59
CA PRO A 184 -1.59 -21.72 -8.61
C PRO A 184 -1.10 -21.09 -9.91
N ALA A 185 -0.03 -21.63 -10.46
CA ALA A 185 0.41 -21.32 -11.82
C ALA A 185 -0.36 -22.20 -12.80
N HIS A 186 -0.89 -21.60 -13.87
CA HIS A 186 -1.65 -22.32 -14.90
C HIS A 186 -0.77 -22.59 -16.11
N PRO A 187 -0.68 -23.86 -16.57
CA PRO A 187 0.14 -24.21 -17.72
C PRO A 187 -0.48 -23.70 -19.02
N LEU A 188 0.38 -23.14 -19.88
CA LEU A 188 0.07 -22.77 -21.24
C LEU A 188 0.17 -24.02 -22.13
N ASN A 189 -0.87 -24.29 -22.91
CA ASN A 189 -0.90 -25.41 -23.83
C ASN A 189 -1.34 -24.94 -25.23
N PRO A 190 -0.42 -24.86 -26.22
CA PRO A 190 1.02 -25.13 -26.11
C PRO A 190 1.78 -24.02 -25.35
N PRO A 191 3.00 -24.30 -24.83
CA PRO A 191 3.90 -23.27 -24.30
C PRO A 191 4.23 -22.20 -25.35
N VAL A 192 4.40 -20.95 -24.91
CA VAL A 192 4.64 -19.82 -25.81
C VAL A 192 6.13 -19.60 -25.99
N ARG A 193 6.61 -19.77 -27.23
CA ARG A 193 8.01 -19.52 -27.59
C ARG A 193 8.27 -18.05 -27.88
N VAL A 194 9.28 -17.47 -27.24
CA VAL A 194 9.75 -16.09 -27.43
C VAL A 194 11.22 -16.08 -27.83
N GLU A 195 11.61 -15.13 -28.68
CA GLU A 195 13.00 -14.91 -29.06
C GLU A 195 13.49 -13.63 -28.41
N LEU A 196 14.62 -13.70 -27.72
CA LEU A 196 15.24 -12.60 -27.00
C LEU A 196 16.54 -12.19 -27.67
N THR A 197 16.95 -10.95 -27.50
CA THR A 197 18.32 -10.54 -27.80
C THR A 197 19.29 -11.14 -26.78
N PRO A 198 20.60 -11.29 -27.11
CA PRO A 198 21.59 -11.77 -26.14
C PRO A 198 21.62 -10.95 -24.84
N ARG A 199 21.39 -9.63 -24.94
CA ARG A 199 21.34 -8.73 -23.78
C ARG A 199 20.10 -8.93 -22.92
N GLU A 200 18.95 -9.26 -23.52
CA GLU A 200 17.73 -9.56 -22.78
C GLU A 200 17.83 -10.91 -22.07
N ALA A 201 18.36 -11.92 -22.74
CA ALA A 201 18.66 -13.23 -22.14
C ALA A 201 19.56 -13.09 -20.89
N GLU A 202 20.70 -12.40 -21.02
CA GLU A 202 21.61 -12.13 -19.90
C GLU A 202 20.96 -11.33 -18.75
N ARG A 203 19.96 -10.50 -19.06
CA ARG A 203 19.23 -9.73 -18.05
C ARG A 203 18.15 -10.55 -17.37
N LEU A 204 17.51 -11.46 -18.10
CA LEU A 204 16.41 -12.30 -17.63
C LEU A 204 16.91 -13.41 -16.72
N ASP A 205 18.02 -14.07 -17.07
CA ASP A 205 18.52 -15.25 -16.36
C ASP A 205 18.58 -15.12 -14.83
N PRO A 206 19.06 -13.99 -14.24
CA PRO A 206 19.09 -13.82 -12.77
C PRO A 206 17.71 -13.74 -12.11
N PHE A 207 16.64 -13.48 -12.88
CA PHE A 207 15.28 -13.27 -12.37
C PHE A 207 14.32 -14.41 -12.71
N VAL A 208 14.75 -15.42 -13.47
CA VAL A 208 13.89 -16.56 -13.86
C VAL A 208 13.26 -17.26 -12.64
N SER A 209 14.03 -17.49 -11.57
CA SER A 209 13.50 -18.09 -10.34
C SER A 209 12.46 -17.20 -9.66
N MET A 210 12.70 -15.88 -9.61
CA MET A 210 11.78 -14.91 -9.04
C MET A 210 10.48 -14.79 -9.86
N LEU A 211 10.55 -14.92 -11.18
CA LEU A 211 9.35 -14.98 -12.03
C LEU A 211 8.56 -16.26 -11.78
N ALA A 212 9.24 -17.39 -11.57
CA ALA A 212 8.59 -18.64 -11.18
C ALA A 212 7.90 -18.52 -9.81
N ASP A 213 8.51 -17.83 -8.83
CA ASP A 213 7.88 -17.53 -7.53
C ASP A 213 6.63 -16.65 -7.66
N LEU A 214 6.56 -15.83 -8.71
CA LEU A 214 5.38 -15.04 -9.09
C LEU A 214 4.41 -15.83 -10.00
N GLY A 215 4.67 -17.11 -10.26
CA GLY A 215 3.81 -18.00 -11.04
C GLY A 215 4.01 -17.96 -12.55
N MET A 216 5.07 -17.32 -13.06
CA MET A 216 5.42 -17.26 -14.48
C MET A 216 6.73 -18.01 -14.75
N GLU A 217 6.62 -19.25 -15.20
CA GLU A 217 7.79 -20.07 -15.56
C GLU A 217 8.28 -19.73 -16.97
N VAL A 218 9.53 -19.30 -17.05
CA VAL A 218 10.23 -18.99 -18.31
C VAL A 218 11.52 -19.80 -18.35
N GLU A 219 11.63 -20.73 -19.31
CA GLU A 219 12.80 -21.61 -19.42
C GLU A 219 13.56 -21.40 -20.74
N PRO A 220 14.89 -21.61 -20.76
CA PRO A 220 15.66 -21.60 -21.99
C PRO A 220 15.25 -22.73 -22.96
N PHE A 221 15.12 -22.40 -24.23
CA PHE A 221 14.85 -23.32 -25.33
C PHE A 221 15.72 -22.98 -26.55
N GLY A 222 17.00 -23.34 -26.46
CA GLY A 222 18.02 -22.97 -27.44
C GLY A 222 18.83 -21.74 -27.01
N ARG A 223 19.54 -21.11 -27.96
CA ARG A 223 20.58 -20.12 -27.61
C ARG A 223 20.05 -18.77 -27.14
N PHE A 224 18.96 -18.27 -27.74
CA PHE A 224 18.32 -16.99 -27.42
C PHE A 224 16.80 -17.09 -27.50
N SER A 225 16.27 -18.29 -27.31
CA SER A 225 14.85 -18.57 -27.36
C SER A 225 14.44 -19.13 -26.02
N TYR A 226 13.30 -18.71 -25.51
CA TYR A 226 12.74 -19.14 -24.23
C TYR A 226 11.30 -19.62 -24.43
N LEU A 227 10.85 -20.50 -23.56
CA LEU A 227 9.48 -20.96 -23.47
C LEU A 227 8.83 -20.40 -22.21
N ILE A 228 7.71 -19.72 -22.38
CA ILE A 228 6.81 -19.39 -21.27
C ILE A 228 5.88 -20.60 -21.11
N ARG A 229 5.96 -21.25 -19.95
CA ARG A 229 5.19 -22.46 -19.65
C ARG A 229 3.97 -22.21 -18.82
N THR A 230 4.01 -21.22 -17.93
CA THR A 230 2.91 -20.95 -17.02
C THR A 230 2.64 -19.45 -16.90
N LEU A 231 1.41 -19.13 -16.49
CA LEU A 231 1.02 -17.81 -16.01
C LEU A 231 0.36 -17.93 -14.63
N PRO A 232 0.53 -16.93 -13.75
CA PRO A 232 -0.18 -16.91 -12.48
C PRO A 232 -1.70 -16.75 -12.72
N SER A 233 -2.53 -17.38 -11.88
CA SER A 233 -4.02 -17.29 -11.94
C SER A 233 -4.57 -15.91 -12.31
N PRO A 234 -4.17 -14.81 -11.64
CA PRO A 234 -4.70 -13.48 -11.94
C PRO A 234 -4.43 -13.01 -13.38
N LEU A 235 -3.45 -13.58 -14.09
CA LEU A 235 -2.98 -13.09 -15.39
C LEU A 235 -3.26 -14.05 -16.55
N THR A 236 -4.08 -15.09 -16.34
CA THR A 236 -4.34 -16.15 -17.35
C THR A 236 -4.95 -15.66 -18.66
N THR A 237 -5.61 -14.50 -18.66
CA THR A 237 -6.20 -13.87 -19.85
C THR A 237 -5.26 -12.89 -20.56
N SER A 238 -4.09 -12.61 -19.98
CA SER A 238 -3.10 -11.67 -20.54
C SER A 238 -2.26 -12.34 -21.62
N ASP A 239 -1.75 -11.55 -22.57
CA ASP A 239 -0.81 -12.06 -23.57
C ASP A 239 0.57 -12.34 -22.92
N PRO A 240 1.08 -13.59 -22.98
CA PRO A 240 2.35 -13.93 -22.34
C PRO A 240 3.56 -13.18 -22.92
N ARG A 241 3.53 -12.81 -24.20
CA ARG A 241 4.64 -12.12 -24.87
C ARG A 241 4.67 -10.65 -24.44
N GLU A 242 3.53 -9.98 -24.42
CA GLU A 242 3.40 -8.60 -23.94
C GLU A 242 3.83 -8.49 -22.47
N LEU A 243 3.43 -9.45 -21.63
CA LEU A 243 3.86 -9.52 -20.24
C LEU A 243 5.38 -9.67 -20.10
N LEU A 244 5.99 -10.59 -20.86
CA LEU A 244 7.44 -10.78 -20.80
C LEU A 244 8.19 -9.55 -21.30
N GLU A 245 7.72 -8.91 -22.39
CA GLU A 245 8.31 -7.67 -22.90
C GLU A 245 8.25 -6.55 -21.86
N ALA A 246 7.10 -6.39 -21.20
CA ALA A 246 6.91 -5.43 -20.11
C ALA A 246 7.87 -5.70 -18.94
N ILE A 247 8.08 -6.97 -18.57
CA ILE A 247 9.03 -7.40 -17.53
C ILE A 247 10.47 -7.07 -17.95
N LEU A 248 10.88 -7.43 -19.16
CA LEU A 248 12.23 -7.19 -19.68
C LEU A 248 12.60 -5.71 -19.64
N GLY A 249 11.63 -4.82 -19.91
CA GLY A 249 11.79 -3.37 -19.77
C GLY A 249 12.05 -2.91 -18.34
N GLU A 250 11.55 -3.64 -17.33
CA GLU A 250 11.66 -3.29 -15.91
C GLU A 250 12.92 -3.86 -15.23
N LEU A 251 13.45 -4.99 -15.73
CA LEU A 251 14.64 -5.66 -15.17
C LEU A 251 15.85 -4.74 -14.88
N PRO A 252 16.18 -3.72 -15.70
CA PRO A 252 17.27 -2.81 -15.38
C PRO A 252 17.09 -2.06 -14.06
N GLY A 253 15.85 -1.76 -13.68
CA GLY A 253 15.49 -1.12 -12.41
C GLY A 253 15.57 -2.05 -11.20
N CYS A 254 15.50 -3.37 -11.42
CA CYS A 254 15.52 -4.37 -10.36
C CYS A 254 16.94 -4.82 -9.97
N ARG A 255 17.93 -4.65 -10.84
CA ARG A 255 19.30 -5.19 -10.67
C ARG A 255 20.03 -4.78 -9.39
N ARG A 256 19.70 -3.64 -8.80
CA ARG A 256 20.34 -3.10 -7.58
C ARG A 256 19.45 -3.19 -6.34
N LEU A 257 18.28 -3.80 -6.47
CA LEU A 257 17.34 -3.94 -5.38
C LEU A 257 17.58 -5.24 -4.63
N GLU A 258 17.26 -5.24 -3.35
CA GLU A 258 17.17 -6.47 -2.57
C GLU A 258 16.10 -7.40 -3.16
N PRO A 259 16.23 -8.74 -3.01
CA PRO A 259 15.35 -9.70 -3.68
C PRO A 259 13.85 -9.45 -3.49
N GLU A 260 13.42 -9.12 -2.28
CA GLU A 260 11.99 -8.86 -2.01
C GLU A 260 11.52 -7.56 -2.69
N ALA A 261 12.34 -6.51 -2.69
CA ALA A 261 12.01 -5.25 -3.37
C ALA A 261 12.00 -5.41 -4.90
N ALA A 262 12.87 -6.25 -5.46
CA ALA A 262 12.81 -6.62 -6.86
C ALA A 262 11.54 -7.42 -7.18
N ARG A 263 11.16 -8.37 -6.33
CA ARG A 263 9.92 -9.17 -6.46
C ARG A 263 8.68 -8.27 -6.48
N GLU A 264 8.58 -7.35 -5.53
CA GLU A 264 7.49 -6.35 -5.48
C GLU A 264 7.44 -5.49 -6.74
N ARG A 265 8.60 -5.01 -7.22
CA ARG A 265 8.67 -4.19 -8.42
C ARG A 265 8.23 -4.93 -9.68
N LEU A 266 8.58 -6.20 -9.83
CA LEU A 266 8.13 -7.05 -10.93
C LEU A 266 6.63 -7.35 -10.84
N ALA A 267 6.13 -7.68 -9.65
CA ALA A 267 4.70 -7.89 -9.43
C ALA A 267 3.87 -6.63 -9.77
N MET A 268 4.37 -5.44 -9.39
CA MET A 268 3.76 -4.15 -9.74
C MET A 268 3.70 -3.97 -11.28
N LYS A 269 4.78 -4.30 -11.98
CA LYS A 269 4.83 -4.21 -13.44
C LYS A 269 3.87 -5.18 -14.14
N MET A 270 3.80 -6.41 -13.66
CA MET A 270 2.89 -7.44 -14.17
C MET A 270 1.43 -7.03 -13.97
N ALA A 271 1.08 -6.58 -12.75
CA ALA A 271 -0.26 -6.09 -12.43
C ALA A 271 -0.67 -4.88 -13.30
N CYS A 272 0.21 -3.91 -13.48
CA CYS A 272 -0.04 -2.73 -14.33
C CYS A 272 -0.34 -3.10 -15.79
N THR A 273 0.39 -4.09 -16.31
CA THR A 273 0.28 -4.52 -17.71
C THR A 273 -1.03 -5.27 -17.97
N ALA A 274 -1.50 -6.04 -16.98
CA ALA A 274 -2.71 -6.86 -17.10
C ALA A 274 -3.99 -6.18 -16.60
N ALA A 275 -3.88 -5.12 -15.80
CA ALA A 275 -5.04 -4.43 -15.28
C ALA A 275 -5.90 -3.87 -16.41
N VAL A 276 -7.21 -4.12 -16.31
CA VAL A 276 -8.29 -3.44 -17.05
C VAL A 276 -7.92 -1.98 -17.30
N LYS A 277 -8.04 -1.56 -18.57
CA LYS A 277 -7.67 -0.22 -19.00
C LYS A 277 -8.80 0.76 -18.68
N ALA A 278 -8.44 2.02 -18.49
CA ALA A 278 -9.44 3.08 -18.49
C ALA A 278 -10.11 3.13 -19.88
N GLY A 279 -11.42 2.93 -19.94
CA GLY A 279 -12.20 2.84 -21.18
C GLY A 279 -12.98 1.53 -21.36
N ASP A 280 -12.60 0.47 -20.63
CA ASP A 280 -13.25 -0.84 -20.72
C ASP A 280 -14.63 -0.80 -20.03
N ILE A 281 -15.63 -1.41 -20.67
CA ILE A 281 -16.99 -1.52 -20.12
C ILE A 281 -17.06 -2.78 -19.27
N LEU A 282 -17.49 -2.63 -18.02
CA LEU A 282 -17.66 -3.75 -17.09
C LEU A 282 -19.15 -4.09 -16.93
N SER A 283 -19.48 -5.38 -16.99
CA SER A 283 -20.79 -5.89 -16.59
C SER A 283 -21.01 -5.73 -15.07
N ALA A 284 -22.27 -5.84 -14.63
CA ALA A 284 -22.60 -5.77 -13.20
C ALA A 284 -21.89 -6.87 -12.39
N GLU A 285 -21.73 -8.06 -12.97
CA GLU A 285 -21.04 -9.19 -12.35
C GLU A 285 -19.54 -8.93 -12.23
N GLU A 286 -18.89 -8.39 -13.28
CA GLU A 286 -17.47 -8.02 -13.25
C GLU A 286 -17.20 -6.87 -12.26
N MET A 287 -18.10 -5.87 -12.20
CA MET A 287 -18.00 -4.81 -11.20
C MET A 287 -18.11 -5.39 -9.78
N GLN A 288 -19.08 -6.26 -9.52
CA GLN A 288 -19.24 -6.88 -8.20
C GLN A 288 -18.01 -7.71 -7.83
N ALA A 289 -17.50 -8.53 -8.75
CA ALA A 289 -16.32 -9.35 -8.51
C ALA A 289 -15.09 -8.50 -8.16
N LEU A 290 -14.87 -7.38 -8.89
CA LEU A 290 -13.77 -6.47 -8.58
C LEU A 290 -13.93 -5.79 -7.22
N LEU A 291 -15.15 -5.40 -6.84
CA LEU A 291 -15.42 -4.80 -5.53
C LEU A 291 -15.21 -5.80 -4.39
N ASP A 292 -15.66 -7.05 -4.57
CA ASP A 292 -15.46 -8.13 -3.60
C ASP A 292 -13.97 -8.45 -3.46
N ASP A 293 -13.24 -8.50 -4.58
CA ASP A 293 -11.79 -8.72 -4.57
C ASP A 293 -11.02 -7.55 -3.94
N LEU A 294 -11.43 -6.31 -4.22
CA LEU A 294 -10.81 -5.12 -3.64
C LEU A 294 -11.07 -5.06 -2.14
N THR A 295 -12.30 -5.28 -1.68
CA THR A 295 -12.61 -5.32 -0.24
C THR A 295 -11.89 -6.46 0.48
N ALA A 296 -11.58 -7.53 -0.26
CA ALA A 296 -10.81 -8.66 0.22
C ALA A 296 -9.29 -8.40 0.28
N ALA A 297 -8.78 -7.36 -0.36
CA ALA A 297 -7.37 -7.00 -0.38
C ALA A 297 -6.89 -6.54 1.01
N TRP A 298 -5.62 -6.77 1.31
CA TRP A 298 -4.94 -6.31 2.50
C TRP A 298 -4.80 -4.78 2.53
N SER A 299 -4.50 -4.14 1.39
CA SER A 299 -4.36 -2.69 1.23
C SER A 299 -5.30 -2.15 0.14
N PRO A 300 -6.63 -2.10 0.40
CA PRO A 300 -7.63 -1.78 -0.63
C PRO A 300 -7.70 -0.30 -1.00
N ALA A 301 -7.09 0.59 -0.22
CA ALA A 301 -7.25 2.04 -0.36
C ALA A 301 -6.35 2.66 -1.43
N THR A 302 -5.24 2.01 -1.75
CA THR A 302 -4.19 2.59 -2.60
C THR A 302 -3.65 1.52 -3.52
N CYS A 303 -3.45 1.85 -4.80
CA CYS A 303 -2.78 0.96 -5.74
C CYS A 303 -1.27 0.91 -5.48
N PRO A 304 -0.53 -0.03 -6.10
CA PRO A 304 0.90 -0.22 -5.84
C PRO A 304 1.74 1.02 -6.22
N HIS A 305 1.24 1.86 -7.13
CA HIS A 305 1.88 3.11 -7.56
C HIS A 305 1.57 4.31 -6.64
N GLY A 306 0.76 4.12 -5.59
CA GLY A 306 0.40 5.15 -4.63
C GLY A 306 -0.80 6.01 -5.02
N ARG A 307 -1.64 5.58 -5.98
CA ARG A 307 -2.89 6.29 -6.32
C ARG A 307 -4.05 5.75 -5.48
N PRO A 308 -5.01 6.58 -5.04
CA PRO A 308 -6.20 6.09 -4.37
C PRO A 308 -6.96 5.13 -5.28
N ALA A 309 -7.33 3.95 -4.77
CA ALA A 309 -8.16 3.00 -5.48
C ALA A 309 -9.66 3.35 -5.38
N PHE A 310 -10.07 4.02 -4.31
CA PHE A 310 -11.42 4.51 -4.14
C PHE A 310 -11.50 5.80 -3.31
N VAL A 311 -12.66 6.45 -3.38
CA VAL A 311 -13.05 7.60 -2.56
C VAL A 311 -14.44 7.34 -1.97
N LEU A 312 -14.63 7.65 -0.68
CA LEU A 312 -15.92 7.59 0.00
C LEU A 312 -16.53 8.99 0.08
N LEU A 313 -17.80 9.10 -0.31
CA LEU A 313 -18.66 10.25 -0.10
C LEU A 313 -19.77 9.85 0.87
N THR A 314 -19.62 10.25 2.14
CA THR A 314 -20.59 9.90 3.18
C THR A 314 -21.93 10.59 2.94
N VAL A 315 -23.01 10.03 3.49
CA VAL A 315 -24.35 10.65 3.43
C VAL A 315 -24.32 12.06 4.04
N GLU A 316 -23.62 12.24 5.16
CA GLU A 316 -23.45 13.56 5.81
C GLU A 316 -22.77 14.57 4.87
N GLU A 317 -21.70 14.15 4.18
CA GLU A 317 -21.00 15.03 3.24
C GLU A 317 -21.88 15.39 2.03
N LEU A 318 -22.71 14.45 1.56
CA LEU A 318 -23.70 14.71 0.52
C LEU A 318 -24.78 15.69 1.00
N GLU A 319 -25.38 15.48 2.18
CA GLU A 319 -26.38 16.37 2.77
C GLU A 319 -25.86 17.81 2.88
N ARG A 320 -24.61 17.96 3.35
CA ARG A 320 -23.94 19.26 3.47
C ARG A 320 -23.74 19.93 2.10
N ARG A 321 -23.33 19.19 1.07
CA ARG A 321 -23.14 19.72 -0.30
C ARG A 321 -24.46 20.17 -0.95
N PHE A 322 -25.58 19.58 -0.56
CA PHE A 322 -26.92 19.96 -1.00
C PHE A 322 -27.63 20.95 -0.07
N MET A 323 -26.95 21.47 0.96
CA MET A 323 -27.51 22.40 1.95
C MET A 323 -28.80 21.85 2.61
N ARG A 324 -28.86 20.54 2.82
CA ARG A 324 -30.03 19.88 3.43
C ARG A 324 -29.95 19.77 4.95
N ARG A 325 -28.80 20.11 5.55
CA ARG A 325 -28.52 20.25 6.99
C ARG A 325 -27.22 21.04 7.18
#